data_AF-A0A7Y5NLP1-F1
#
_entry.id   AF-A0A7Y5NLP1-F1
#
_cell.length_a   1.000
_cell.length_b   1.000
_cell.length_c   1.000
_cell.angle_alpha   90.00
_cell.angle_beta   90.00
_cell.angle_gamma   90.00
#
_symmetry.space_group_name_H-M   'P 1'
#
loop_
_entity.id
_entity.type
_entity.pdbx_description
1 polymer ?
#
loop_
_entity_poly.entity_id
_entity_poly.type
_entity_poly.pdbx_seq_one_letter_code
_entity_poly.pdbx_strand_id
1 'polypeptide(L)'
;MPDAKRNGGPLKVCLVHSPGAGEGDATKEELLEMLARHGYPATYRGTDEAEWERDLDRSYDLVVVAGGDGTVKRAGLALAGKDTTMAVLPTGTANNIALALGSVGSIEDVIASFRAAPRLRLVVGRARGPWGEWRFVEGVGFGVFARTMRYADEMRGDDDQVIRRSERLREDIDLLLRHTRDHAPSRAELWLDGELHRDEYILVSVMSIPSMGPRLELAPEADATESLFDVALVPASDRDRLEHHLIEKRNGRSAPHGALVRRARFVEARWFGSDVHVDDDVWPKKRPALPVETPVEVTIEATADRIEVLAPGRWKEGR
;
A
#
# COMPACT_ATOMS: atom_id res chain seq x y z
N MET A 1 -31.59 2.29 16.88
CA MET A 1 -31.68 2.04 15.43
C MET A 1 -31.01 3.21 14.69
N PRO A 2 -29.72 3.14 14.33
CA PRO A 2 -29.17 4.19 13.48
C PRO A 2 -28.26 3.70 12.34
N ASP A 3 -28.40 2.47 11.85
CA ASP A 3 -27.64 1.92 10.70
C ASP A 3 -28.50 1.86 9.43
N ALA A 4 -29.28 2.92 9.23
CA ALA A 4 -30.06 3.07 8.01
C ALA A 4 -29.17 3.70 6.92
N LYS A 5 -29.35 3.26 5.67
CA LYS A 5 -28.86 3.97 4.48
C LYS A 5 -29.19 5.48 4.61
N ARG A 6 -28.52 6.32 3.82
CA ARG A 6 -28.97 7.72 3.59
C ARG A 6 -30.48 7.83 3.29
N ASN A 7 -31.10 6.77 2.78
CA ASN A 7 -32.53 6.67 2.43
C ASN A 7 -33.37 5.75 3.37
N GLY A 8 -32.91 5.37 4.55
CA GLY A 8 -33.76 4.70 5.56
C GLY A 8 -33.83 3.15 5.52
N GLY A 9 -33.23 2.47 4.54
CA GLY A 9 -33.20 1.00 4.46
C GLY A 9 -32.02 0.36 5.21
N PRO A 10 -32.01 -0.97 5.44
CA PRO A 10 -30.89 -1.66 6.11
C PRO A 10 -29.62 -1.59 5.24
N LEU A 11 -28.46 -1.40 5.89
CA LEU A 11 -27.15 -1.46 5.23
C LEU A 11 -26.89 -2.85 4.66
N LYS A 12 -26.46 -2.92 3.40
CA LYS A 12 -25.93 -4.13 2.78
C LYS A 12 -24.42 -4.14 2.93
N VAL A 13 -23.92 -5.07 3.74
CA VAL A 13 -22.49 -5.18 4.06
C VAL A 13 -21.91 -6.45 3.44
N CYS A 14 -20.73 -6.34 2.83
CA CYS A 14 -19.93 -7.49 2.38
C CYS A 14 -18.61 -7.52 3.16
N LEU A 15 -18.23 -8.69 3.68
CA LEU A 15 -16.90 -8.96 4.20
C LEU A 15 -16.09 -9.66 3.11
N VAL A 16 -15.03 -8.99 2.65
CA VAL A 16 -13.95 -9.59 1.85
C VAL A 16 -12.86 -10.02 2.81
N HIS A 17 -12.48 -11.28 2.78
CA HIS A 17 -11.47 -11.84 3.68
C HIS A 17 -10.44 -12.62 2.89
N SER A 18 -9.15 -12.35 3.15
CA SER A 18 -8.04 -13.14 2.61
C SER A 18 -7.63 -14.23 3.60
N PRO A 19 -8.02 -15.51 3.39
CA PRO A 19 -7.67 -16.58 4.32
C PRO A 19 -6.15 -16.75 4.37
N GLY A 20 -5.57 -16.79 5.58
CA GLY A 20 -4.14 -17.02 5.78
C GLY A 20 -3.25 -15.77 5.60
N ALA A 21 -3.84 -14.58 5.52
CA ALA A 21 -3.08 -13.33 5.49
C ALA A 21 -2.58 -12.93 6.89
N GLY A 22 -1.57 -13.62 7.41
CA GLY A 22 -0.89 -13.26 8.66
C GLY A 22 -1.32 -14.07 9.89
N GLU A 23 -0.40 -14.24 10.85
CA GLU A 23 -0.64 -15.09 12.02
C GLU A 23 -1.54 -14.39 13.07
N GLY A 24 -2.58 -15.08 13.55
CA GLY A 24 -3.57 -14.56 14.51
C GLY A 24 -4.82 -13.96 13.86
N ASP A 25 -5.14 -14.35 12.63
CA ASP A 25 -6.35 -13.94 11.93
C ASP A 25 -7.61 -14.41 12.67
N ALA A 26 -8.50 -13.46 12.94
CA ALA A 26 -9.87 -13.81 13.27
C ALA A 26 -10.42 -14.65 12.11
N THR A 27 -10.92 -15.83 12.44
CA THR A 27 -11.60 -16.72 11.49
C THR A 27 -12.72 -15.96 10.78
N LYS A 28 -13.15 -16.49 9.63
CA LYS A 28 -14.35 -16.01 8.94
C LYS A 28 -15.52 -15.85 9.91
N GLU A 29 -15.75 -16.86 10.75
CA GLU A 29 -16.85 -16.90 11.70
C GLU A 29 -16.72 -15.81 12.76
N GLU A 30 -15.52 -15.64 13.34
CA GLU A 30 -15.24 -14.59 14.32
C GLU A 30 -15.41 -13.18 13.73
N LEU A 31 -14.93 -12.94 12.51
CA LEU A 31 -15.07 -11.65 11.82
C LEU A 31 -16.55 -11.32 11.56
N LEU A 32 -17.33 -12.28 11.07
CA LEU A 32 -18.77 -12.11 10.84
C LEU A 32 -19.52 -11.86 12.15
N GLU A 33 -19.14 -12.55 13.22
CA GLU A 33 -19.76 -12.38 14.54
C GLU A 33 -19.44 -11.00 15.13
N MET A 34 -18.19 -10.56 15.09
CA MET A 34 -17.78 -9.21 15.52
C MET A 34 -18.54 -8.13 14.75
N LEU A 35 -18.58 -8.24 13.42
CA LEU A 35 -19.33 -7.31 12.58
C LEU A 35 -20.82 -7.27 12.94
N ALA A 36 -21.46 -8.44 13.09
CA ALA A 36 -22.86 -8.52 13.48
C ALA A 36 -23.13 -7.91 14.86
N ARG A 37 -22.26 -8.17 15.86
CA ARG A 37 -22.35 -7.57 17.20
C ARG A 37 -22.30 -6.04 17.17
N HIS A 38 -21.58 -5.46 16.21
CA HIS A 38 -21.48 -4.02 16.01
C HIS A 38 -22.52 -3.43 15.03
N GLY A 39 -23.52 -4.21 14.60
CA GLY A 39 -24.61 -3.72 13.74
C GLY A 39 -24.33 -3.81 12.24
N TYR A 40 -23.31 -4.56 11.83
CA TYR A 40 -22.90 -4.74 10.43
C TYR A 40 -23.02 -6.21 9.97
N PRO A 41 -24.19 -6.86 10.05
CA PRO A 41 -24.34 -8.22 9.53
C PRO A 41 -23.96 -8.26 8.05
N ALA A 42 -23.00 -9.12 7.70
CA ALA A 42 -22.34 -9.10 6.40
C ALA A 42 -22.49 -10.43 5.64
N THR A 43 -22.56 -10.35 4.31
CA THR A 43 -22.30 -11.50 3.43
C THR A 43 -20.81 -11.71 3.29
N TYR A 44 -20.37 -12.96 3.13
CA TYR A 44 -18.95 -13.30 3.03
C TYR A 44 -18.48 -13.49 1.58
N ARG A 45 -17.23 -13.07 1.31
CA ARG A 45 -16.46 -13.37 0.09
C ARG A 45 -15.01 -13.66 0.45
N GLY A 46 -14.54 -14.87 0.14
CA GLY A 46 -13.13 -15.23 0.23
C GLY A 46 -12.34 -14.73 -0.98
N THR A 47 -11.09 -14.30 -0.80
CA THR A 47 -10.24 -13.89 -1.94
C THR A 47 -9.74 -15.06 -2.80
N ASP A 48 -9.90 -16.28 -2.30
CA ASP A 48 -9.68 -17.56 -2.97
C ASP A 48 -10.83 -17.96 -3.90
N GLU A 49 -11.99 -17.31 -3.76
CA GLU A 49 -13.13 -17.49 -4.66
C GLU A 49 -12.85 -16.83 -6.02
N ALA A 50 -13.22 -17.51 -7.11
CA ALA A 50 -13.06 -16.96 -8.46
C ALA A 50 -13.90 -15.69 -8.64
N GLU A 51 -13.34 -14.69 -9.32
CA GLU A 51 -14.02 -13.45 -9.69
C GLU A 51 -14.56 -12.58 -8.53
N TRP A 52 -14.09 -12.78 -7.29
CA TRP A 52 -14.57 -12.03 -6.11
C TRP A 52 -14.57 -10.50 -6.27
N GLU A 53 -13.61 -9.95 -7.03
CA GLU A 53 -13.54 -8.50 -7.33
C GLU A 53 -14.73 -8.01 -8.16
N ARG A 54 -15.21 -8.84 -9.10
CA ARG A 54 -16.35 -8.51 -9.96
C ARG A 54 -17.66 -8.52 -9.17
N ASP A 55 -17.73 -9.39 -8.17
CA ASP A 55 -18.85 -9.50 -7.23
C ASP A 55 -18.97 -8.29 -6.29
N LEU A 56 -17.94 -7.46 -6.18
CA LEU A 56 -18.03 -6.17 -5.48
C LEU A 56 -18.76 -5.14 -6.34
N ASP A 57 -20.04 -5.36 -6.59
CA ASP A 57 -20.88 -4.47 -7.39
C ASP A 57 -21.46 -3.30 -6.59
N ARG A 58 -22.30 -2.47 -7.23
CA ARG A 58 -22.96 -1.31 -6.61
C ARG A 58 -24.09 -1.69 -5.65
N SER A 59 -24.31 -2.97 -5.36
CA SER A 59 -25.39 -3.41 -4.48
C SER A 59 -25.05 -3.29 -3.00
N TYR A 60 -23.77 -3.22 -2.64
CA TYR A 60 -23.30 -3.04 -1.27
C TYR A 60 -23.17 -1.57 -0.89
N ASP A 61 -23.57 -1.25 0.34
CA ASP A 61 -23.36 0.07 0.93
C ASP A 61 -21.98 0.16 1.60
N LEU A 62 -21.50 -0.97 2.15
CA LEU A 62 -20.22 -1.11 2.83
C LEU A 62 -19.53 -2.43 2.44
N VAL A 63 -18.27 -2.35 2.07
CA VAL A 63 -17.37 -3.50 1.89
C VAL A 63 -16.28 -3.42 2.96
N VAL A 64 -16.27 -4.37 3.88
CA VAL A 64 -15.23 -4.52 4.90
C VAL A 64 -14.17 -5.46 4.36
N VAL A 65 -12.92 -5.03 4.31
CA VAL A 65 -11.79 -5.80 3.78
C VAL A 65 -10.89 -6.20 4.94
N ALA A 66 -10.84 -7.50 5.24
CA ALA A 66 -9.89 -8.11 6.16
C ALA A 66 -8.76 -8.76 5.36
N GLY A 67 -7.65 -8.04 5.21
CA GLY A 67 -6.47 -8.55 4.52
C GLY A 67 -5.26 -7.63 4.65
N GLY A 68 -4.18 -7.99 3.97
CA GLY A 68 -3.01 -7.12 3.78
C GLY A 68 -3.17 -6.13 2.64
N ASP A 69 -2.15 -5.30 2.42
CA ASP A 69 -2.18 -4.20 1.45
C ASP A 69 -2.57 -4.64 0.03
N GLY A 70 -2.10 -5.80 -0.45
CA GLY A 70 -2.48 -6.32 -1.77
C GLY A 70 -3.98 -6.67 -1.88
N THR A 71 -4.60 -7.18 -0.82
CA THR A 71 -6.06 -7.43 -0.79
C THR A 71 -6.84 -6.12 -0.78
N VAL A 72 -6.37 -5.16 0.01
CA VAL A 72 -6.97 -3.81 0.11
C VAL A 72 -6.85 -3.06 -1.21
N LYS A 73 -5.70 -3.14 -1.89
CA LYS A 73 -5.49 -2.60 -3.25
C LYS A 73 -6.53 -3.17 -4.20
N ARG A 74 -6.64 -4.50 -4.30
CA ARG A 74 -7.54 -5.20 -5.23
C ARG A 74 -9.00 -4.83 -4.99
N ALA A 75 -9.45 -4.86 -3.73
CA ALA A 75 -10.80 -4.45 -3.36
C ALA A 75 -11.05 -2.96 -3.65
N GLY A 76 -10.10 -2.09 -3.31
CA GLY A 76 -10.16 -0.66 -3.56
C GLY A 76 -10.28 -0.33 -5.05
N LEU A 77 -9.44 -0.93 -5.90
CA LEU A 77 -9.50 -0.75 -7.35
C LEU A 77 -10.80 -1.30 -7.95
N ALA A 78 -11.32 -2.42 -7.43
CA ALA A 78 -12.63 -2.93 -7.82
C ALA A 78 -13.77 -1.95 -7.45
N LEU A 79 -13.62 -1.19 -6.36
CA LEU A 79 -14.59 -0.20 -5.89
C LEU A 79 -14.37 1.22 -6.46
N ALA A 80 -13.28 1.46 -7.16
CA ALA A 80 -12.94 2.77 -7.69
C ALA A 80 -14.05 3.30 -8.63
N GLY A 81 -14.54 4.51 -8.36
CA GLY A 81 -15.62 5.13 -9.13
C GLY A 81 -17.03 4.55 -8.85
N LYS A 82 -17.18 3.73 -7.80
CA LYS A 82 -18.49 3.25 -7.30
C LYS A 82 -18.90 4.04 -6.05
N ASP A 83 -20.20 4.06 -5.75
CA ASP A 83 -20.77 4.72 -4.56
C ASP A 83 -20.73 3.83 -3.29
N THR A 84 -19.87 2.82 -3.29
CA THR A 84 -19.72 1.84 -2.21
C THR A 84 -18.55 2.23 -1.32
N THR A 85 -18.75 2.22 0.00
CA THR A 85 -17.69 2.53 0.95
C THR A 85 -16.88 1.30 1.28
N MET A 86 -15.57 1.48 1.40
CA MET A 86 -14.67 0.45 1.91
C MET A 86 -14.28 0.75 3.37
N ALA A 87 -14.22 -0.27 4.20
CA ALA A 87 -13.55 -0.21 5.50
C ALA A 87 -12.45 -1.27 5.54
N VAL A 88 -11.35 -1.00 6.25
CA VAL A 88 -10.17 -1.87 6.22
C VAL A 88 -9.85 -2.37 7.63
N LEU A 89 -9.81 -3.70 7.77
CA LEU A 89 -9.35 -4.41 8.95
C LEU A 89 -7.90 -4.87 8.72
N PRO A 90 -6.94 -4.46 9.58
CA PRO A 90 -5.51 -4.65 9.36
C PRO A 90 -5.06 -6.08 9.72
N THR A 91 -5.45 -7.08 8.94
CA THR A 91 -5.11 -8.48 9.23
C THR A 91 -3.79 -8.92 8.59
N GLY A 92 -3.28 -8.24 7.56
CA GLY A 92 -2.00 -8.58 6.93
C GLY A 92 -0.74 -8.25 7.76
N THR A 93 0.42 -8.37 7.12
CA THR A 93 1.73 -8.15 7.75
C THR A 93 2.06 -6.66 7.92
N ALA A 94 2.12 -5.90 6.82
CA ALA A 94 2.49 -4.49 6.83
C ALA A 94 1.28 -3.58 7.15
N ASN A 95 0.19 -3.72 6.40
CA ASN A 95 -1.05 -2.96 6.58
C ASN A 95 -0.84 -1.43 6.45
N ASN A 96 0.05 -1.01 5.54
CA ASN A 96 0.35 0.40 5.32
C ASN A 96 -0.91 1.21 4.99
N ILE A 97 -1.81 0.68 4.13
CA ILE A 97 -3.05 1.37 3.76
C ILE A 97 -3.99 1.48 4.97
N ALA A 98 -4.15 0.40 5.73
CA ALA A 98 -5.01 0.40 6.91
C ALA A 98 -4.48 1.36 8.00
N LEU A 99 -3.17 1.36 8.24
CA LEU A 99 -2.52 2.25 9.19
C LEU A 99 -2.61 3.72 8.75
N ALA A 100 -2.48 4.00 7.45
CA ALA A 100 -2.69 5.34 6.91
C ALA A 100 -4.12 5.83 7.17
N LEU A 101 -5.12 4.95 7.03
CA LEU A 101 -6.52 5.25 7.38
C LEU A 101 -6.80 5.34 8.89
N GLY A 102 -5.80 5.04 9.71
CA GLY A 102 -5.90 5.07 11.16
C GLY A 102 -6.59 3.84 11.76
N SER A 103 -6.67 2.72 11.02
CA SER A 103 -7.10 1.43 11.56
C SER A 103 -6.01 0.86 12.49
N VAL A 104 -6.01 1.32 13.74
CA VAL A 104 -5.05 0.96 14.79
C VAL A 104 -5.80 0.31 15.95
N GLY A 105 -5.21 -0.71 16.58
CA GLY A 105 -5.80 -1.44 17.70
C GLY A 105 -6.20 -2.86 17.31
N SER A 106 -7.09 -3.46 18.11
CA SER A 106 -7.67 -4.76 17.77
C SER A 106 -8.68 -4.63 16.62
N ILE A 107 -8.99 -5.75 15.95
CA ILE A 107 -10.03 -5.78 14.90
C ILE A 107 -11.36 -5.25 15.44
N GLU A 108 -11.73 -5.62 16.66
CA GLU A 108 -12.98 -5.19 17.30
C GLU A 108 -12.97 -3.69 17.61
N ASP A 109 -11.85 -3.11 18.05
CA ASP A 109 -11.71 -1.65 18.23
C ASP A 109 -11.94 -0.91 16.90
N VAL A 110 -11.36 -1.43 15.82
CA VAL A 110 -11.52 -0.86 14.48
C VAL A 110 -12.98 -0.93 14.03
N ILE A 111 -13.66 -2.07 14.19
CA ILE A 111 -15.09 -2.21 13.84
C ILE A 111 -15.96 -1.27 14.67
N ALA A 112 -15.70 -1.18 15.99
CA ALA A 112 -16.47 -0.32 16.89
C ALA A 112 -16.42 1.16 16.49
N SER A 113 -15.33 1.59 15.84
CA SER A 113 -15.13 2.96 15.39
C SER A 113 -15.82 3.31 14.06
N PHE A 114 -16.25 2.33 13.26
CA PHE A 114 -16.81 2.54 11.91
C PHE A 114 -17.95 3.57 11.87
N ARG A 115 -18.81 3.55 12.89
CA ARG A 115 -19.95 4.47 13.01
C ARG A 115 -19.54 5.94 13.11
N ALA A 116 -18.42 6.22 13.77
CA ALA A 116 -17.93 7.58 13.99
C ALA A 116 -16.83 7.98 12.98
N ALA A 117 -16.31 7.01 12.23
CA ALA A 117 -15.21 7.22 11.30
C ALA A 117 -15.61 8.21 10.18
N PRO A 118 -14.82 9.26 9.92
CA PRO A 118 -14.98 10.09 8.74
C PRO A 118 -14.89 9.26 7.46
N ARG A 119 -15.55 9.75 6.41
CA ARG A 119 -15.48 9.18 5.07
C ARG A 119 -14.51 10.01 4.24
N LEU A 120 -13.46 9.37 3.76
CA LEU A 120 -12.47 9.98 2.88
C LEU A 120 -12.62 9.45 1.46
N ARG A 121 -12.05 10.16 0.48
CA ARG A 121 -12.01 9.74 -0.91
C ARG A 121 -10.57 9.65 -1.35
N LEU A 122 -10.05 8.43 -1.40
CA LEU A 122 -8.68 8.16 -1.82
C LEU A 122 -8.56 8.34 -3.33
N VAL A 123 -7.51 9.01 -3.77
CA VAL A 123 -7.12 9.15 -5.16
C VAL A 123 -6.50 7.84 -5.65
N VAL A 124 -7.01 7.33 -6.77
CA VAL A 124 -6.35 6.22 -7.47
C VAL A 124 -5.26 6.79 -8.36
N GLY A 125 -4.04 6.32 -8.16
CA GLY A 125 -2.91 6.61 -9.02
C GLY A 125 -2.90 5.72 -10.26
N ARG A 126 -2.21 6.19 -11.30
CA ARG A 126 -1.94 5.44 -12.53
C ARG A 126 -0.47 5.57 -12.90
N ALA A 127 0.15 4.44 -13.21
CA ALA A 127 1.51 4.35 -13.71
C ALA A 127 1.51 3.71 -15.10
N ARG A 128 2.16 4.34 -16.08
CA ARG A 128 2.39 3.74 -17.40
C ARG A 128 3.86 3.54 -17.64
N GLY A 129 4.22 2.37 -18.16
CA GLY A 129 5.59 2.01 -18.51
C GLY A 129 5.59 0.83 -19.49
N PRO A 130 6.70 0.08 -19.61
CA PRO A 130 6.79 -1.07 -20.51
C PRO A 130 5.77 -2.19 -20.26
N TRP A 131 5.15 -2.22 -19.08
CA TRP A 131 4.05 -3.14 -18.71
C TRP A 131 2.66 -2.68 -19.19
N GLY A 132 2.56 -1.54 -19.88
CA GLY A 132 1.29 -0.91 -20.23
C GLY A 132 0.85 0.06 -19.15
N GLU A 133 -0.38 -0.08 -18.66
CA GLU A 133 -0.99 0.79 -17.64
C GLU A 133 -1.39 -0.02 -16.42
N TRP A 134 -0.89 0.36 -15.25
CA TRP A 134 -1.31 -0.17 -13.95
C TRP A 134 -1.88 0.95 -13.07
N ARG A 135 -2.89 0.61 -12.27
CA ARG A 135 -3.48 1.51 -11.27
C ARG A 135 -2.98 1.11 -9.88
N PHE A 136 -2.87 2.09 -8.99
CA PHE A 136 -2.31 1.88 -7.66
C PHE A 136 -3.01 2.69 -6.59
N VAL A 137 -2.85 2.25 -5.34
CA VAL A 137 -3.38 2.92 -4.15
C VAL A 137 -2.25 3.34 -3.20
N GLU A 138 -1.15 2.60 -3.13
CA GLU A 138 -0.01 2.89 -2.24
C GLU A 138 1.07 3.72 -2.95
N GLY A 139 1.59 3.28 -4.10
CA GLY A 139 2.58 4.04 -4.85
C GLY A 139 3.37 3.27 -5.92
N VAL A 140 4.41 3.91 -6.43
CA VAL A 140 5.36 3.37 -7.41
C VAL A 140 6.76 3.54 -6.86
N GLY A 141 7.65 2.57 -7.05
CA GLY A 141 9.04 2.71 -6.62
C GLY A 141 10.06 2.06 -7.52
N PHE A 142 11.29 2.53 -7.36
CA PHE A 142 12.44 2.20 -8.17
C PHE A 142 13.65 1.88 -7.29
N GLY A 143 14.50 0.96 -7.76
CA GLY A 143 15.77 0.62 -7.12
C GLY A 143 15.66 -0.44 -6.03
N VAL A 144 16.32 -0.20 -4.90
CA VAL A 144 16.54 -1.24 -3.86
C VAL A 144 15.23 -1.84 -3.34
N PHE A 145 14.17 -1.03 -3.28
CA PHE A 145 12.89 -1.47 -2.77
C PHE A 145 12.20 -2.46 -3.74
N ALA A 146 12.08 -2.10 -5.02
CA ALA A 146 11.62 -2.99 -6.07
C ALA A 146 12.46 -4.28 -6.18
N ARG A 147 13.79 -4.17 -6.05
CA ARG A 147 14.70 -5.33 -6.05
C ARG A 147 14.37 -6.29 -4.91
N THR A 148 14.11 -5.74 -3.73
CA THR A 148 13.80 -6.52 -2.53
C THR A 148 12.48 -7.24 -2.67
N MET A 149 11.45 -6.56 -3.19
CA MET A 149 10.15 -7.16 -3.45
C MET A 149 10.23 -8.31 -4.45
N ARG A 150 10.94 -8.11 -5.57
CA ARG A 150 11.14 -9.17 -6.57
C ARG A 150 11.87 -10.38 -6.00
N TYR A 151 12.91 -10.15 -5.18
CA TYR A 151 13.61 -11.26 -4.53
C TYR A 151 12.71 -11.99 -3.54
N ALA A 152 11.90 -11.27 -2.76
CA ALA A 152 10.95 -11.88 -1.84
C ALA A 152 9.92 -12.73 -2.60
N ASP A 153 9.37 -12.23 -3.72
CA ASP A 153 8.45 -12.98 -4.58
C ASP A 153 9.09 -14.24 -5.20
N GLU A 154 10.37 -14.16 -5.59
CA GLU A 154 11.13 -15.32 -6.12
C GLU A 154 11.41 -16.38 -5.04
N MET A 155 11.51 -15.98 -3.77
CA MET A 155 11.82 -16.87 -2.65
C MET A 155 10.58 -17.38 -1.90
N ARG A 156 9.42 -16.75 -2.09
CA ARG A 156 8.15 -17.18 -1.49
C ARG A 156 7.79 -18.58 -2.01
N GLY A 157 7.78 -19.55 -1.10
CA GLY A 157 7.21 -20.89 -1.30
C GLY A 157 5.90 -21.07 -0.50
N ASP A 158 5.22 -22.20 -0.70
CA ASP A 158 3.89 -22.47 -0.11
C ASP A 158 3.89 -22.62 1.43
N ASP A 159 5.07 -22.74 2.08
CA ASP A 159 5.22 -23.07 3.52
C ASP A 159 5.29 -21.85 4.47
N ASP A 160 4.88 -20.66 4.03
CA ASP A 160 5.10 -19.39 4.74
C ASP A 160 4.15 -19.13 5.95
N GLN A 161 3.37 -20.12 6.38
CA GLN A 161 2.18 -19.95 7.23
C GLN A 161 2.42 -19.89 8.75
N VAL A 162 3.65 -19.98 9.25
CA VAL A 162 3.95 -20.12 10.71
C VAL A 162 4.80 -18.97 11.28
N ILE A 163 4.99 -17.88 10.54
CA ILE A 163 5.82 -16.75 10.99
C ILE A 163 4.95 -15.62 11.54
N ARG A 164 5.28 -15.14 12.75
CA ARG A 164 4.61 -13.99 13.39
C ARG A 164 4.71 -12.76 12.50
N ARG A 165 3.64 -11.95 12.41
CA ARG A 165 3.63 -10.68 11.64
C ARG A 165 4.83 -9.78 11.96
N SER A 166 5.19 -9.68 13.24
CA SER A 166 6.34 -8.87 13.69
C SER A 166 7.70 -9.48 13.33
N GLU A 167 7.78 -10.80 13.19
CA GLU A 167 8.97 -11.51 12.76
C GLU A 167 9.15 -11.36 11.25
N ARG A 168 8.09 -11.56 10.46
CA ARG A 168 8.08 -11.32 9.01
C ARG A 168 8.49 -9.88 8.66
N LEU A 169 7.96 -8.88 9.39
CA LEU A 169 8.39 -7.49 9.21
C LEU A 169 9.88 -7.29 9.47
N ARG A 170 10.46 -7.97 10.48
CA ARG A 170 11.90 -7.89 10.75
C ARG A 170 12.71 -8.57 9.65
N GLU A 171 12.25 -9.70 9.13
CA GLU A 171 12.90 -10.38 8.00
C GLU A 171 12.87 -9.52 6.73
N ASP A 172 11.75 -8.86 6.44
CA ASP A 172 11.63 -7.93 5.32
C ASP A 172 12.57 -6.72 5.49
N ILE A 173 12.69 -6.17 6.71
CA ILE A 173 13.66 -5.10 7.01
C ILE A 173 15.10 -5.62 6.86
N ASP A 174 15.41 -6.82 7.34
CA ASP A 174 16.74 -7.41 7.24
C ASP A 174 17.12 -7.68 5.78
N LEU A 175 16.17 -8.12 4.96
CA LEU A 175 16.36 -8.29 3.52
C LEU A 175 16.59 -6.95 2.83
N LEU A 176 15.78 -5.93 3.14
CA LEU A 176 15.94 -4.59 2.59
C LEU A 176 17.28 -3.96 3.00
N LEU A 177 17.73 -4.17 4.25
CA LEU A 177 19.03 -3.72 4.74
C LEU A 177 20.18 -4.39 3.97
N ARG A 178 20.12 -5.72 3.77
CA ARG A 178 21.11 -6.43 2.95
C ARG A 178 21.17 -5.88 1.53
N HIS A 179 20.02 -5.69 0.88
CA HIS A 179 19.99 -5.12 -0.46
C HIS A 179 20.44 -3.66 -0.50
N THR A 180 20.18 -2.86 0.54
CA THR A 180 20.65 -1.47 0.61
C THR A 180 22.18 -1.40 0.58
N ARG A 181 22.87 -2.35 1.22
CA ARG A 181 24.34 -2.46 1.19
C ARG A 181 24.88 -2.84 -0.18
N ASP A 182 24.23 -3.80 -0.85
CA ASP A 182 24.78 -4.44 -2.05
C ASP A 182 24.18 -3.92 -3.37
N HIS A 183 23.12 -3.11 -3.33
CA HIS A 183 22.48 -2.59 -4.54
C HIS A 183 23.30 -1.44 -5.12
N ALA A 184 23.74 -1.55 -6.36
CA ALA A 184 24.35 -0.43 -7.07
C ALA A 184 23.30 0.67 -7.29
N PRO A 185 23.63 1.96 -7.03
CA PRO A 185 22.73 3.05 -7.40
C PRO A 185 22.44 3.02 -8.90
N SER A 186 21.27 3.52 -9.30
CA SER A 186 20.92 3.70 -10.70
C SER A 186 20.74 5.18 -10.99
N ARG A 187 21.26 5.61 -12.14
CA ARG A 187 20.97 6.96 -12.64
C ARG A 187 19.47 7.09 -12.90
N ALA A 188 18.90 8.23 -12.54
CA ALA A 188 17.54 8.58 -12.92
C ALA A 188 17.45 10.02 -13.41
N GLU A 189 16.56 10.26 -14.36
CA GLU A 189 16.06 11.58 -14.68
C GLU A 189 14.57 11.62 -14.30
N LEU A 190 14.20 12.52 -13.40
CA LEU A 190 12.85 12.63 -12.85
C LEU A 190 12.31 14.03 -13.13
N TRP A 191 11.21 14.13 -13.87
CA TRP A 191 10.47 15.37 -14.03
C TRP A 191 9.31 15.37 -13.03
N LEU A 192 9.35 16.31 -12.10
CA LEU A 192 8.34 16.53 -11.08
C LEU A 192 7.60 17.81 -11.42
N ASP A 193 6.38 17.70 -11.96
CA ASP A 193 5.63 18.85 -12.51
C ASP A 193 6.47 19.70 -13.50
N GLY A 194 7.33 19.04 -14.27
CA GLY A 194 8.24 19.67 -15.24
C GLY A 194 9.59 20.12 -14.70
N GLU A 195 9.80 20.13 -13.39
CA GLU A 195 11.12 20.38 -12.78
C GLU A 195 11.98 19.11 -12.84
N LEU A 196 13.17 19.22 -13.43
CA LEU A 196 14.03 18.08 -13.65
C LEU A 196 15.03 17.88 -12.52
N HIS A 197 14.98 16.70 -11.92
CA HIS A 197 15.95 16.17 -10.97
C HIS A 197 16.77 15.06 -11.62
N ARG A 198 18.10 15.18 -11.57
CA ARG A 198 19.05 14.18 -12.11
C ARG A 198 20.06 13.81 -11.05
N ASP A 199 20.14 12.52 -10.73
CA ASP A 199 21.14 11.98 -9.81
C ASP A 199 21.28 10.46 -9.98
N GLU A 200 22.17 9.86 -9.21
CA GLU A 200 22.18 8.42 -8.93
C GLU A 200 21.43 8.14 -7.64
N TYR A 201 20.38 7.33 -7.73
CA TYR A 201 19.52 7.00 -6.60
C TYR A 201 19.64 5.53 -6.23
N ILE A 202 19.57 5.26 -4.92
CA ILE A 202 19.39 3.89 -4.42
C ILE A 202 17.91 3.55 -4.23
N LEU A 203 17.07 4.56 -3.99
CA LEU A 203 15.64 4.43 -3.81
C LEU A 203 14.95 5.69 -4.34
N VAL A 204 13.92 5.49 -5.15
CA VAL A 204 12.93 6.50 -5.51
C VAL A 204 11.56 5.91 -5.24
N SER A 205 10.71 6.58 -4.46
CA SER A 205 9.33 6.16 -4.20
C SER A 205 8.38 7.32 -4.41
N VAL A 206 7.40 7.14 -5.29
CA VAL A 206 6.26 8.03 -5.52
C VAL A 206 5.09 7.49 -4.70
N MET A 207 4.70 8.21 -3.65
CA MET A 207 3.86 7.68 -2.57
C MET A 207 2.54 8.44 -2.48
N SER A 208 1.44 7.68 -2.37
CA SER A 208 0.11 8.20 -2.03
C SER A 208 -0.14 8.21 -0.52
N ILE A 209 0.49 7.30 0.21
CA ILE A 209 0.35 7.14 1.67
C ILE A 209 1.71 7.25 2.37
N PRO A 210 1.77 7.45 3.71
CA PRO A 210 3.02 7.77 4.37
C PRO A 210 4.10 6.70 4.37
N SER A 211 3.69 5.43 4.31
CA SER A 211 4.57 4.27 4.42
C SER A 211 4.44 3.36 3.21
N MET A 212 5.53 2.68 2.86
CA MET A 212 5.55 1.65 1.82
C MET A 212 6.36 0.44 2.29
N GLY A 213 5.99 -0.76 1.83
CA GLY A 213 6.76 -1.96 2.12
C GLY A 213 6.67 -2.42 3.58
N PRO A 214 7.81 -2.74 4.25
CA PRO A 214 7.82 -3.16 5.65
C PRO A 214 7.62 -1.97 6.60
N ARG A 215 6.55 -1.20 6.38
CA ARG A 215 6.18 0.04 7.09
C ARG A 215 7.25 1.11 7.04
N LEU A 216 7.96 1.25 5.91
CA LEU A 216 9.00 2.27 5.77
C LEU A 216 8.33 3.63 5.55
N GLU A 217 8.28 4.44 6.61
CA GLU A 217 7.69 5.78 6.58
C GLU A 217 8.69 6.76 5.97
N LEU A 218 8.55 7.01 4.67
CA LEU A 218 9.42 7.92 3.92
C LEU A 218 8.77 9.29 3.66
N ALA A 219 7.44 9.35 3.72
CA ALA A 219 6.68 10.57 3.45
C ALA A 219 5.58 10.78 4.50
N PRO A 220 5.93 11.13 5.75
CA PRO A 220 4.95 11.28 6.84
C PRO A 220 3.76 12.20 6.50
N GLU A 221 3.95 13.17 5.60
CA GLU A 221 2.92 14.15 5.21
C GLU A 221 2.04 13.71 4.02
N ALA A 222 2.30 12.54 3.43
CA ALA A 222 1.58 12.06 2.26
C ALA A 222 0.07 11.97 2.54
N ASP A 223 -0.72 12.53 1.62
CA ASP A 223 -2.18 12.61 1.74
C ASP A 223 -2.87 12.00 0.52
N ALA A 224 -3.30 10.75 0.66
CA ALA A 224 -4.00 10.01 -0.38
C ALA A 224 -5.34 10.62 -0.82
N THR A 225 -5.86 11.66 -0.16
CA THR A 225 -7.07 12.37 -0.60
C THR A 225 -6.78 13.48 -1.61
N GLU A 226 -5.51 13.86 -1.75
CA GLU A 226 -5.04 14.86 -2.70
C GLU A 226 -4.62 14.23 -4.03
N SER A 227 -4.80 14.95 -5.14
CA SER A 227 -4.21 14.56 -6.44
C SER A 227 -2.75 15.03 -6.54
N LEU A 228 -1.97 14.66 -5.53
CA LEU A 228 -0.58 15.06 -5.34
C LEU A 228 0.16 13.89 -4.70
N PHE A 229 1.34 13.56 -5.21
CA PHE A 229 2.18 12.48 -4.68
C PHE A 229 3.38 13.05 -3.95
N ASP A 230 3.80 12.36 -2.91
CA ASP A 230 5.05 12.63 -2.22
C ASP A 230 6.14 11.71 -2.79
N VAL A 231 7.16 12.31 -3.38
CA VAL A 231 8.27 11.65 -4.06
C VAL A 231 9.48 11.65 -3.15
N ALA A 232 9.73 10.53 -2.50
CA ALA A 232 10.89 10.29 -1.65
C ALA A 232 12.10 9.88 -2.50
N LEU A 233 13.16 10.69 -2.44
CA LEU A 233 14.40 10.49 -3.18
C LEU A 233 15.54 10.17 -2.22
N VAL A 234 16.17 9.00 -2.37
CA VAL A 234 17.38 8.65 -1.61
C VAL A 234 18.56 8.56 -2.59
N PRO A 235 19.40 9.61 -2.67
CA PRO A 235 20.57 9.60 -3.53
C PRO A 235 21.62 8.62 -3.01
N ALA A 236 22.54 8.21 -3.88
CA ALA A 236 23.65 7.32 -3.54
C ALA A 236 24.46 7.81 -2.33
N SER A 237 24.61 9.14 -2.18
CA SER A 237 25.34 9.79 -1.08
C SER A 237 24.67 9.63 0.29
N ASP A 238 23.37 9.32 0.34
CA ASP A 238 22.61 9.15 1.59
C ASP A 238 22.36 7.67 1.94
N ARG A 239 23.04 6.73 1.27
CA ARG A 239 22.95 5.28 1.56
C ARG A 239 23.13 4.97 3.04
N ASP A 240 24.19 5.48 3.65
CA ASP A 240 24.50 5.19 5.06
C ASP A 240 23.39 5.66 6.00
N ARG A 241 22.66 6.73 5.63
CA ARG A 241 21.51 7.22 6.40
C ARG A 241 20.32 6.29 6.27
N LEU A 242 20.05 5.78 5.06
CA LEU A 242 19.01 4.77 4.86
C LEU A 242 19.36 3.48 5.61
N GLU A 243 20.61 3.02 5.56
CA GLU A 243 21.07 1.85 6.32
C GLU A 243 20.90 2.05 7.82
N HIS A 244 21.34 3.18 8.35
CA HIS A 244 21.16 3.51 9.77
C HIS A 244 19.68 3.53 10.15
N HIS A 245 18.83 4.15 9.32
CA HIS A 245 17.38 4.14 9.55
C HIS A 245 16.80 2.72 9.60
N LEU A 246 17.19 1.84 8.68
CA LEU A 246 16.72 0.45 8.66
C LEU A 246 17.20 -0.33 9.89
N ILE A 247 18.43 -0.12 10.35
CA ILE A 247 18.96 -0.70 11.59
C ILE A 247 18.15 -0.24 12.81
N GLU A 248 17.88 1.06 12.90
CA GLU A 248 17.11 1.61 14.02
C GLU A 248 15.66 1.12 14.00
N LYS A 249 15.04 1.08 12.81
CA LYS A 249 13.70 0.54 12.60
C LYS A 249 13.60 -0.94 13.00
N ARG A 250 14.59 -1.75 12.61
CA ARG A 250 14.70 -3.17 13.03
C ARG A 250 14.70 -3.31 14.55
N ASN A 251 15.36 -2.38 15.24
CA ASN A 251 15.44 -2.33 16.70
C ASN A 251 14.20 -1.67 17.36
N GLY A 252 13.16 -1.33 16.59
CA GLY A 252 11.96 -0.67 17.09
C GLY A 252 12.16 0.81 17.45
N ARG A 253 13.21 1.44 16.95
CA ARG A 253 13.53 2.86 17.14
C ARG A 253 13.29 3.66 15.87
N SER A 254 13.21 4.98 16.01
CA SER A 254 13.08 5.90 14.88
C SER A 254 14.39 6.66 14.65
N ALA A 255 14.75 6.84 13.39
CA ALA A 255 15.88 7.65 12.97
C ALA A 255 15.55 8.35 11.64
N PRO A 256 16.23 9.45 11.27
CA PRO A 256 16.03 10.06 9.96
C PRO A 256 16.43 9.10 8.82
N HIS A 257 15.56 8.91 7.82
CA HIS A 257 15.82 8.06 6.65
C HIS A 257 16.69 8.73 5.57
N GLY A 258 16.91 10.04 5.67
CA GLY A 258 17.74 10.80 4.72
C GLY A 258 17.08 11.05 3.35
N ALA A 259 15.84 10.62 3.15
CA ALA A 259 15.15 10.86 1.89
C ALA A 259 14.76 12.34 1.76
N LEU A 260 15.04 12.90 0.58
CA LEU A 260 14.55 14.20 0.17
C LEU A 260 13.16 14.03 -0.41
N VAL A 261 12.14 14.57 0.27
CA VAL A 261 10.76 14.50 -0.22
C VAL A 261 10.43 15.72 -1.08
N ARG A 262 9.83 15.47 -2.24
CA ARG A 262 9.25 16.47 -3.14
C ARG A 262 7.78 16.16 -3.35
N ARG A 263 6.97 17.14 -3.73
CA ARG A 263 5.55 16.91 -4.04
C ARG A 263 5.32 17.20 -5.52
N ALA A 264 4.62 16.32 -6.21
CA ALA A 264 4.35 16.45 -7.64
C ALA A 264 2.99 15.87 -8.03
N ARG A 265 2.27 16.51 -8.95
CA ARG A 265 1.01 15.98 -9.51
C ARG A 265 1.27 15.01 -10.65
N PHE A 266 2.30 15.30 -11.43
CA PHE A 266 2.75 14.52 -12.56
C PHE A 266 4.23 14.18 -12.38
N VAL A 267 4.56 12.89 -12.49
CA VAL A 267 5.93 12.40 -12.42
C VAL A 267 6.26 11.67 -13.71
N GLU A 268 7.33 12.09 -14.39
CA GLU A 268 7.95 11.33 -15.46
C GLU A 268 9.31 10.84 -14.97
N ALA A 269 9.59 9.56 -15.17
CA ALA A 269 10.84 8.94 -14.75
C ALA A 269 11.50 8.25 -15.94
N ARG A 270 12.78 8.56 -16.17
CA ARG A 270 13.70 7.74 -16.95
C ARG A 270 14.65 7.04 -15.99
N TRP A 271 14.38 5.77 -15.75
CA TRP A 271 15.14 4.96 -14.80
C TRP A 271 16.17 4.09 -15.53
N PHE A 272 17.46 4.32 -15.30
CA PHE A 272 18.55 3.53 -15.91
C PHE A 272 18.83 2.28 -15.07
N GLY A 273 17.81 1.43 -14.92
CA GLY A 273 17.84 0.16 -14.21
C GLY A 273 16.59 -0.65 -14.53
N SER A 274 16.44 -1.83 -13.92
CA SER A 274 15.27 -2.69 -14.16
C SER A 274 14.33 -2.82 -12.98
N ASP A 275 14.77 -2.53 -11.76
CA ASP A 275 13.97 -2.79 -10.56
C ASP A 275 12.90 -1.69 -10.39
N VAL A 276 11.67 -1.98 -10.83
CA VAL A 276 10.49 -1.12 -10.68
C VAL A 276 9.33 -1.90 -10.05
N HIS A 277 8.50 -1.24 -9.24
CA HIS A 277 7.26 -1.81 -8.73
C HIS A 277 6.13 -0.79 -8.71
N VAL A 278 4.90 -1.26 -8.80
CA VAL A 278 3.66 -0.50 -8.62
C VAL A 278 2.82 -1.25 -7.60
N ASP A 279 2.60 -0.66 -6.42
CA ASP A 279 2.14 -1.37 -5.23
C ASP A 279 2.94 -2.68 -5.04
N ASP A 280 2.28 -3.83 -4.88
CA ASP A 280 2.86 -5.17 -4.76
C ASP A 280 3.27 -5.82 -6.09
N ASP A 281 3.05 -5.18 -7.24
CA ASP A 281 3.42 -5.71 -8.55
C ASP A 281 4.79 -5.23 -9.02
N VAL A 282 5.73 -6.17 -9.17
CA VAL A 282 7.08 -5.90 -9.69
C VAL A 282 7.17 -6.05 -11.21
N TRP A 283 7.98 -5.16 -11.83
CA TRP A 283 8.42 -5.28 -13.22
C TRP A 283 9.94 -5.06 -13.33
N PRO A 284 10.65 -5.83 -14.17
CA PRO A 284 10.17 -7.03 -14.84
C PRO A 284 10.01 -8.19 -13.84
N LYS A 285 9.11 -9.15 -14.12
CA LYS A 285 8.89 -10.32 -13.24
C LYS A 285 10.14 -11.19 -13.06
N LYS A 286 11.07 -11.15 -14.02
CA LYS A 286 12.40 -11.78 -13.91
C LYS A 286 13.46 -10.75 -14.24
N ARG A 287 14.58 -10.80 -13.51
CA ARG A 287 15.70 -9.89 -13.76
C ARG A 287 16.25 -10.10 -15.18
N PRO A 288 16.48 -9.04 -15.96
CA PRO A 288 17.11 -9.16 -17.27
C PRO A 288 18.56 -9.64 -17.11
N ALA A 289 19.00 -10.50 -18.03
CA ALA A 289 20.34 -11.10 -18.01
C ALA A 289 21.45 -10.10 -18.37
N LEU A 290 21.09 -9.01 -19.06
CA LEU A 290 22.01 -7.95 -19.49
C LEU A 290 21.59 -6.61 -18.87
N PRO A 291 22.53 -5.66 -18.70
CA PRO A 291 22.22 -4.29 -18.33
C PRO A 291 21.18 -3.71 -19.30
N VAL A 292 20.20 -2.98 -18.76
CA VAL A 292 19.22 -2.29 -19.60
C VAL A 292 19.88 -1.03 -20.16
N GLU A 293 20.28 -1.07 -21.43
CA GLU A 293 20.93 0.08 -22.09
C GLU A 293 19.96 1.25 -22.31
N THR A 294 18.66 0.95 -22.44
CA THR A 294 17.58 1.93 -22.58
C THR A 294 16.96 2.20 -21.21
N PRO A 295 16.74 3.46 -20.80
CA PRO A 295 16.04 3.74 -19.56
C PRO A 295 14.60 3.23 -19.63
N VAL A 296 14.10 2.76 -18.49
CA VAL A 296 12.69 2.46 -18.30
C VAL A 296 11.96 3.79 -18.15
N GLU A 297 11.11 4.11 -19.12
CA GLU A 297 10.29 5.31 -19.09
C GLU A 297 8.98 5.02 -18.37
N VAL A 298 8.68 5.79 -17.33
CA VAL A 298 7.46 5.66 -16.53
C VAL A 298 6.79 7.02 -16.37
N THR A 299 5.49 7.08 -16.57
CA THR A 299 4.67 8.27 -16.24
C THR A 299 3.69 7.92 -15.13
N ILE A 300 3.53 8.83 -14.16
CA ILE A 300 2.71 8.63 -12.97
C ILE A 300 1.84 9.85 -12.75
N GLU A 301 0.54 9.61 -12.58
CA GLU A 301 -0.45 10.67 -12.39
C GLU A 301 -1.65 10.18 -11.58
N ALA A 302 -2.40 11.11 -11.00
CA ALA A 302 -3.69 10.83 -10.40
C ALA A 302 -4.76 10.59 -11.48
N THR A 303 -5.61 9.58 -11.28
CA THR A 303 -6.80 9.39 -12.10
C THR A 303 -7.97 10.26 -11.60
N ALA A 304 -9.07 10.29 -12.36
CA ALA A 304 -10.33 10.88 -11.89
C ALA A 304 -11.06 9.97 -10.88
N ASP A 305 -10.74 8.67 -10.85
CA ASP A 305 -11.42 7.70 -10.00
C ASP A 305 -11.04 7.91 -8.53
N ARG A 306 -12.00 7.62 -7.65
CA ARG A 306 -11.86 7.73 -6.20
C ARG A 306 -12.41 6.49 -5.52
N ILE A 307 -11.83 6.15 -4.38
CA ILE A 307 -12.29 5.08 -3.50
C ILE A 307 -12.81 5.73 -2.22
N GLU A 308 -14.11 5.58 -1.92
CA GLU A 308 -14.66 6.08 -0.66
C GLU A 308 -14.32 5.11 0.47
N VAL A 309 -13.69 5.60 1.53
CA VAL A 309 -13.20 4.75 2.64
C VAL A 309 -13.60 5.30 4.00
N LEU A 310 -13.79 4.43 4.99
CA LEU A 310 -13.83 4.82 6.39
C LEU A 310 -12.40 5.01 6.92
N ALA A 311 -12.16 6.13 7.60
CA ALA A 311 -10.87 6.44 8.24
C ALA A 311 -11.08 6.52 9.76
N PRO A 312 -10.99 5.40 10.49
CA PRO A 312 -11.34 5.33 11.91
C PRO A 312 -10.40 6.10 12.83
N GLY A 313 -9.15 6.35 12.41
CA GLY A 313 -8.23 7.22 13.13
C GLY A 313 -8.22 8.64 12.59
N ARG A 314 -7.60 9.55 13.35
CA ARG A 314 -7.51 10.96 12.96
C ARG A 314 -6.60 11.12 11.74
N TRP A 315 -7.16 11.21 10.54
CA TRP A 315 -6.50 11.83 9.40
C TRP A 315 -6.34 13.32 9.72
N LYS A 316 -5.20 13.69 10.31
CA LYS A 316 -4.79 15.09 10.58
C LYS A 316 -5.59 15.90 11.61
N GLU A 317 -5.94 15.35 12.77
CA GLU A 317 -6.27 16.17 13.96
C GLU A 317 -5.24 15.94 15.08
N GLY A 318 -4.22 16.79 15.12
CA GLY A 318 -3.25 16.89 16.20
C GLY A 318 -2.05 15.94 16.05
N ARG A 319 -1.04 16.40 15.30
CA ARG A 319 0.36 16.15 15.70
C ARG A 319 0.79 17.27 16.61
#